data_AF-A0A5N6RRB6-F1
#
_entry.id   AF-A0A5N6RRB6-F1
#
_cell.length_a   1.000
_cell.length_b   1.000
_cell.length_c   1.000
_cell.angle_alpha   90.00
_cell.angle_beta   90.00
_cell.angle_gamma   90.00
#
_symmetry.space_group_name_H-M   'P 1'
#
loop_
_entity.id
_entity.type
_entity.pdbx_description
1 polymer ?
#
loop_
_entity_poly.entity_id
_entity_poly.type
_entity_poly.pdbx_seq_one_letter_code
_entity_poly.pdbx_strand_id
1 'polypeptide(L)'
;MEKLPHVVSAGDIIQLSHVVMKAHCGEVNVVFNKRFSSFALYEGKDGEDFLPYQVSSKFRPRDLDKKFIDGLRKWLVDFQLDEGLSNFLFLREIKEGHRINLACKILHICEVAKDQWMAFLWDGTDAPPISLPTKIEDDLSNPYPLQLEPVALPRDLLCTFPAVGTILRVIFDQGMQNQYLHLLHSGKWVKFVNVLCEVKSGLWLGILTSFTKLRYTPIDDQLISARQRLYNERLSSERGRIPYWCFPWSRITEVDYDDVPFATLMDVLTYSEVTAKFKCVARVVAALPWQAEDLRSPLGTYRIRLTLEDPTARIHALLYGEDGEKFFDGYPSADVLKRKLNKLLGLAVSDDGKEIKNAPRTPPWAQFCLKSYYLSKNEPWASRQYRIFGTKLE
;
A
#
# COMPACT_ATOMS: atom_id res chain seq x y z
N MET A 1 35.66 8.25 11.17
CA MET A 1 34.78 9.42 10.98
C MET A 1 33.80 9.50 12.14
N GLU A 2 33.64 10.67 12.75
CA GLU A 2 32.67 10.86 13.86
C GLU A 2 31.24 10.80 13.29
N LYS A 3 30.42 9.89 13.84
CA LYS A 3 29.04 9.62 13.39
C LYS A 3 28.11 10.74 13.86
N LEU A 4 27.07 11.03 13.10
CA LEU A 4 25.98 11.92 13.54
C LEU A 4 25.06 11.17 14.53
N PRO A 5 24.28 11.89 15.37
CA PRO A 5 23.27 11.26 16.20
C PRO A 5 22.19 10.58 15.33
N HIS A 6 21.87 9.33 15.66
CA HIS A 6 20.79 8.54 15.09
C HIS A 6 19.73 8.36 16.18
N VAL A 7 18.72 9.23 16.15
CA VAL A 7 17.62 9.21 17.13
C VAL A 7 16.70 8.04 16.81
N VAL A 8 16.41 7.19 17.81
CA VAL A 8 15.62 5.96 17.61
C VAL A 8 14.13 6.29 17.72
N SER A 9 13.74 7.05 18.74
CA SER A 9 12.36 7.42 19.01
C SER A 9 12.20 8.93 19.26
N ALA A 10 11.00 9.45 18.99
CA ALA A 10 10.66 10.79 19.47
C ALA A 10 10.51 10.78 21.00
N GLY A 11 10.98 11.84 21.64
CA GLY A 11 11.06 11.93 23.09
C GLY A 11 12.35 11.37 23.67
N ASP A 12 13.20 10.73 22.85
CA ASP A 12 14.57 10.40 23.28
C ASP A 12 15.34 11.68 23.62
N ILE A 13 16.20 11.56 24.63
CA ILE A 13 16.92 12.69 25.20
C ILE A 13 18.29 12.78 24.51
N ILE A 14 18.57 13.93 23.89
CA ILE A 14 19.90 14.25 23.37
C ILE A 14 20.62 15.22 24.29
N GLN A 15 21.80 14.82 24.75
CA GLN A 15 22.72 15.70 25.46
C GLN A 15 23.78 16.21 24.48
N LEU A 16 23.86 17.52 24.29
CA LEU A 16 24.82 18.17 23.41
C LEU A 16 25.86 18.93 24.23
N SER A 17 27.13 18.81 23.84
CA SER A 17 28.26 19.50 24.46
C SER A 17 29.08 20.24 23.42
N HIS A 18 29.62 21.40 23.80
CA HIS A 18 30.42 22.29 22.94
C HIS A 18 29.73 22.60 21.60
N VAL A 19 28.47 23.01 21.65
CA VAL A 19 27.68 23.44 20.48
C VAL A 19 27.68 24.96 20.34
N VAL A 20 27.38 25.45 19.14
CA VAL A 20 27.30 26.89 18.86
C VAL A 20 25.83 27.28 18.69
N MET A 21 25.37 28.26 19.46
CA MET A 21 24.03 28.83 19.30
C MET A 21 24.07 29.89 18.18
N LYS A 22 23.16 29.82 17.22
CA LYS A 22 23.04 30.80 16.13
C LYS A 22 21.58 31.17 15.89
N ALA A 23 21.33 32.43 15.55
CA ALA A 23 20.02 32.83 15.04
C ALA A 23 19.97 32.59 13.52
N HIS A 24 18.92 31.93 13.04
CA HIS A 24 18.65 31.75 11.62
C HIS A 24 17.15 31.87 11.38
N CYS A 25 16.73 32.70 10.43
CA CYS A 25 15.32 32.96 10.12
C CYS A 25 14.45 33.32 11.34
N GLY A 26 15.02 34.02 12.33
CA GLY A 26 14.32 34.41 13.56
C GLY A 26 14.27 33.32 14.64
N GLU A 27 14.77 32.11 14.37
CA GLU A 27 14.82 31.00 15.32
C GLU A 27 16.22 30.77 15.89
N VAL A 28 16.27 30.33 17.16
CA VAL A 28 17.51 29.93 17.84
C VAL A 28 17.85 28.50 17.44
N ASN A 29 18.96 28.34 16.74
CA ASN A 29 19.47 27.07 16.24
C ASN A 29 20.69 26.63 17.04
N VAL A 30 20.71 25.34 17.42
CA VAL A 30 21.88 24.69 18.02
C VAL A 30 22.71 24.03 16.92
N VAL A 31 23.92 24.51 16.68
CA VAL A 31 24.79 24.02 15.60
C VAL A 31 25.85 23.06 16.16
N PHE A 32 25.79 21.81 15.70
CA PHE A 32 26.75 20.76 16.02
C PHE A 32 27.95 20.77 15.06
N ASN A 33 29.17 20.86 15.58
CA ASN A 33 30.39 20.81 14.79
C ASN A 33 31.22 19.57 15.15
N LYS A 34 31.34 18.62 14.22
CA LYS A 34 32.11 17.37 14.41
C LYS A 34 33.56 17.59 14.85
N ARG A 35 34.15 18.78 14.65
CA ARG A 35 35.52 19.04 15.11
C ARG A 35 35.63 19.12 16.64
N PHE A 36 34.63 19.66 17.33
CA PHE A 36 34.74 19.94 18.77
C PHE A 36 33.48 19.63 19.58
N SER A 37 32.31 19.51 18.95
CA SER A 37 31.07 19.13 19.62
C SER A 37 31.01 17.65 19.91
N SER A 38 30.28 17.28 20.96
CA SER A 38 30.00 15.89 21.33
C SER A 38 28.54 15.72 21.73
N PHE A 39 28.04 14.50 21.60
CA PHE A 39 26.68 14.14 21.99
C PHE A 39 26.61 12.78 22.70
N ALA A 40 25.52 12.59 23.43
CA ALA A 40 25.02 11.31 23.92
C ALA A 40 23.50 11.26 23.75
N LEU A 41 22.97 10.10 23.36
CA LEU A 41 21.54 9.84 23.20
C LEU A 41 21.08 8.82 24.23
N TYR A 42 19.98 9.12 24.90
CA TYR A 42 19.37 8.29 25.93
C TYR A 42 17.92 8.02 25.57
N GLU A 43 17.42 6.87 25.99
CA GLU A 43 15.99 6.57 25.93
C GLU A 43 15.20 7.61 26.74
N GLY A 44 14.05 8.02 26.19
CA GLY A 44 13.13 8.98 26.77
C GLY A 44 12.36 8.44 27.98
N LYS A 45 11.02 8.62 27.97
CA LYS A 45 10.14 8.30 29.11
C LYS A 45 10.23 6.84 29.58
N ASP A 46 10.48 5.91 28.66
CA ASP A 46 10.48 4.47 28.92
C ASP A 46 11.87 3.93 29.33
N GLY A 47 12.88 4.80 29.40
CA GLY A 47 14.25 4.39 29.71
C GLY A 47 14.46 4.05 31.19
N GLU A 48 14.89 2.83 31.48
CA GLU A 48 15.14 2.35 32.85
C GLU A 48 16.55 2.70 33.36
N ASP A 49 17.54 2.78 32.47
CA ASP A 49 18.93 3.06 32.84
C ASP A 49 19.39 4.45 32.39
N PHE A 50 20.58 4.85 32.83
CA PHE A 50 21.25 6.10 32.43
C PHE A 50 22.38 5.85 31.43
N LEU A 51 22.31 4.76 30.68
CA LEU A 51 23.28 4.41 29.66
C LEU A 51 22.85 4.99 28.32
N PRO A 52 23.71 5.79 27.64
CA PRO A 52 23.37 6.27 26.33
C PRO A 52 23.47 5.13 25.31
N TYR A 53 22.42 4.92 24.52
CA TYR A 53 22.44 3.92 23.44
C TYR A 53 23.32 4.35 22.26
N GLN A 54 23.65 5.65 22.16
CA GLN A 54 24.63 6.16 21.22
C GLN A 54 25.43 7.31 21.84
N VAL A 55 26.74 7.28 21.63
CA VAL A 55 27.66 8.30 22.15
C VAL A 55 28.70 8.68 21.11
N SER A 56 29.04 9.97 21.04
CA SER A 56 30.17 10.45 20.24
C SER A 56 31.50 10.20 20.94
N SER A 57 32.59 10.06 20.18
CA SER A 57 33.92 9.75 20.72
C SER A 57 34.47 10.75 21.74
N LYS A 58 34.03 12.01 21.67
CA LYS A 58 34.50 13.10 22.55
C LYS A 58 33.58 13.35 23.73
N PHE A 59 32.48 12.62 23.85
CA PHE A 59 31.56 12.81 24.96
C PHE A 59 32.18 12.29 26.26
N ARG A 60 32.01 13.06 27.34
CA ARG A 60 32.47 12.69 28.67
C ARG A 60 31.28 12.73 29.63
N PRO A 61 30.78 11.58 30.12
CA PRO A 61 29.66 11.55 31.03
C PRO A 61 30.04 12.19 32.38
N ARG A 62 29.10 12.90 33.00
CA ARG A 62 29.23 13.44 34.35
C ARG A 62 28.17 12.83 35.25
N ASP A 63 28.46 12.60 36.52
CA ASP A 63 27.46 12.04 37.44
C ASP A 63 26.22 12.93 37.62
N LEU A 64 26.38 14.26 37.48
CA LEU A 64 25.25 15.19 37.48
C LEU A 64 24.30 14.99 36.28
N ASP A 65 24.78 14.46 35.16
CA ASP A 65 23.96 14.26 33.96
C ASP A 65 22.77 13.33 34.24
N LYS A 66 22.95 12.33 35.12
CA LYS A 66 21.90 11.40 35.57
C LYS A 66 20.69 12.14 36.15
N LYS A 67 20.92 13.19 36.95
CA LYS A 67 19.84 13.99 37.55
C LYS A 67 19.06 14.79 36.50
N PHE A 68 19.74 15.32 35.49
CA PHE A 68 19.09 16.04 34.39
C PHE A 68 18.28 15.10 33.51
N ILE A 69 18.81 13.92 33.20
CA ILE A 69 18.10 12.89 32.43
C ILE A 69 16.85 12.44 33.17
N ASP A 70 16.95 12.11 34.47
CA ASP A 70 15.79 11.74 35.30
C ASP A 70 14.73 12.85 35.34
N GLY A 71 15.16 14.11 35.50
CA GLY A 71 14.28 15.26 35.46
C GLY A 71 13.55 15.42 34.12
N LEU A 72 14.26 15.26 33.00
CA LEU A 72 13.67 15.31 31.66
C LEU A 72 12.70 14.16 31.39
N ARG A 73 13.02 12.94 31.86
CA ARG A 73 12.11 11.79 31.75
C ARG A 73 10.81 12.03 32.50
N LYS A 74 10.88 12.54 33.73
CA LYS A 74 9.70 12.92 34.52
C LYS A 74 8.89 14.02 33.84
N TRP A 75 9.58 15.03 33.28
CA TRP A 75 8.92 16.10 32.55
C TRP A 75 8.20 15.58 31.28
N LEU A 76 8.79 14.62 30.57
CA LEU A 76 8.19 13.99 29.38
C LEU A 76 6.92 13.17 29.68
N VAL A 77 6.69 12.75 30.93
CA VAL A 77 5.45 12.04 31.30
C VAL A 77 4.23 12.95 31.14
N ASP A 78 4.35 14.21 31.58
CA ASP A 78 3.25 15.18 31.55
C ASP A 78 3.30 16.10 30.32
N PHE A 79 4.44 16.11 29.60
CA PHE A 79 4.63 16.94 28.41
C PHE A 79 4.21 16.19 27.14
N GLN A 80 3.17 16.69 26.48
CA GLN A 80 2.91 16.32 25.08
C GLN A 80 3.82 17.13 24.18
N LEU A 81 4.76 16.45 23.52
CA LEU A 81 5.54 17.03 22.43
C LEU A 81 4.58 17.57 21.37
N ASP A 82 4.55 18.89 21.21
CA ASP A 82 3.93 19.54 20.06
C ASP A 82 4.74 19.14 18.83
N GLU A 83 4.22 18.19 18.07
CA GLU A 83 4.88 17.64 16.87
C GLU A 83 4.85 18.60 15.68
N GLY A 84 4.34 19.82 15.90
CA GLY A 84 3.97 20.77 14.86
C GLY A 84 2.81 20.23 14.02
N LEU A 85 2.24 21.10 13.20
CA LEU A 85 1.24 20.76 12.18
C LEU A 85 1.88 19.99 11.00
N SER A 86 2.67 18.95 11.28
CA SER A 86 3.06 18.00 10.25
C SER A 86 1.84 17.11 9.96
N ASN A 87 1.00 17.53 9.01
CA ASN A 87 -0.17 16.76 8.59
C ASN A 87 0.27 15.39 8.05
N PHE A 88 0.10 14.35 8.86
CA PHE A 88 0.29 12.96 8.45
C PHE A 88 -0.97 12.46 7.76
N LEU A 89 -0.87 12.36 6.44
CA LEU A 89 -1.96 11.93 5.59
C LEU A 89 -2.22 10.43 5.72
N PHE A 90 -3.42 10.02 5.35
CA PHE A 90 -3.77 8.64 5.14
C PHE A 90 -3.34 8.17 3.74
N LEU A 91 -3.18 6.86 3.53
CA LEU A 91 -2.91 6.28 2.22
C LEU A 91 -4.04 6.59 1.21
N ARG A 92 -5.28 6.76 1.68
CA ARG A 92 -6.38 7.25 0.82
C ARG A 92 -6.16 8.66 0.27
N GLU A 93 -5.26 9.46 0.82
CA GLU A 93 -5.09 10.88 0.43
C GLU A 93 -3.86 11.11 -0.45
N ILE A 94 -3.14 10.05 -0.83
CA ILE A 94 -1.91 10.18 -1.61
C ILE A 94 -2.18 10.67 -3.04
N LYS A 95 -1.18 11.30 -3.64
CA LYS A 95 -1.22 11.81 -5.00
C LYS A 95 0.11 11.52 -5.69
N GLU A 96 0.06 11.23 -6.98
CA GLU A 96 1.25 10.97 -7.78
C GLU A 96 2.14 12.21 -7.84
N GLY A 97 3.46 12.00 -7.77
CA GLY A 97 4.48 13.05 -7.82
C GLY A 97 4.58 13.89 -6.55
N HIS A 98 3.75 13.64 -5.53
CA HIS A 98 3.76 14.42 -4.30
C HIS A 98 4.63 13.78 -3.22
N ARG A 99 5.26 14.63 -2.42
CA ARG A 99 5.95 14.25 -1.19
C ARG A 99 5.03 14.46 -0.01
N ILE A 100 4.85 13.42 0.80
CA ILE A 100 3.86 13.42 1.89
C ILE A 100 4.44 12.85 3.18
N ASN A 101 3.80 13.17 4.28
CA ASN A 101 4.09 12.57 5.58
C ASN A 101 3.07 11.46 5.83
N LEU A 102 3.54 10.26 6.17
CA LEU A 102 2.73 9.07 6.40
C LEU A 102 2.96 8.52 7.79
N ALA A 103 1.90 8.06 8.45
CA ALA A 103 2.01 7.27 9.66
C ALA A 103 1.46 5.87 9.38
N CYS A 104 2.38 4.90 9.26
CA CYS A 104 2.06 3.57 8.78
C CYS A 104 2.70 2.49 9.65
N LYS A 105 2.06 1.34 9.68
CA LYS A 105 2.62 0.10 10.21
C LYS A 105 3.49 -0.53 9.13
N ILE A 106 4.68 -0.95 9.52
CA ILE A 106 5.54 -1.77 8.67
C ILE A 106 5.05 -3.21 8.80
N LEU A 107 4.50 -3.78 7.74
CA LEU A 107 4.03 -5.16 7.74
C LEU A 107 5.17 -6.15 7.48
N HIS A 108 6.03 -5.82 6.53
CA HIS A 108 7.13 -6.67 6.12
C HIS A 108 8.24 -5.85 5.46
N ILE A 109 9.45 -6.41 5.44
CA ILE A 109 10.63 -5.87 4.76
C ILE A 109 11.38 -7.04 4.13
N CYS A 110 11.69 -6.94 2.85
CA CYS A 110 12.48 -7.96 2.15
C CYS A 110 13.43 -7.35 1.11
N GLU A 111 14.46 -8.11 0.76
CA GLU A 111 15.30 -7.84 -0.41
C GLU A 111 14.60 -8.40 -1.66
N VAL A 112 14.34 -7.54 -2.64
CA VAL A 112 13.59 -7.87 -3.88
C VAL A 112 14.50 -8.07 -5.10
N ALA A 113 15.69 -7.51 -5.06
CA ALA A 113 16.79 -7.75 -5.98
C ALA A 113 18.10 -7.45 -5.26
N LYS A 114 19.24 -7.80 -5.84
CA LYS A 114 20.55 -7.55 -5.22
C LYS A 114 20.68 -6.08 -4.82
N ASP A 115 20.87 -5.83 -3.53
CA ASP A 115 20.98 -4.48 -2.95
C ASP A 115 19.75 -3.61 -3.24
N GLN A 116 18.56 -4.21 -3.34
CA GLN A 116 17.29 -3.51 -3.47
C GLN A 116 16.30 -4.05 -2.47
N TRP A 117 15.88 -3.18 -1.56
CA TRP A 117 14.96 -3.52 -0.49
C TRP A 117 13.59 -2.92 -0.74
N MET A 118 12.57 -3.61 -0.23
CA MET A 118 11.19 -3.18 -0.28
C MET A 118 10.56 -3.33 1.10
N ALA A 119 9.87 -2.28 1.55
CA ALA A 119 9.02 -2.30 2.74
C ALA A 119 7.55 -2.29 2.33
N PHE A 120 6.72 -2.97 3.12
CA PHE A 120 5.28 -3.05 2.94
C PHE A 120 4.63 -2.21 4.04
N LEU A 121 4.09 -1.05 3.68
CA LEU A 121 3.50 -0.10 4.61
C LEU A 121 1.98 -0.13 4.54
N TRP A 122 1.33 0.09 5.69
CA TRP A 122 -0.13 0.04 5.78
C TRP A 122 -0.68 0.98 6.86
N ASP A 123 -1.83 1.60 6.62
CA ASP A 123 -2.52 2.44 7.59
C ASP A 123 -4.03 2.15 7.73
N GLY A 124 -4.54 1.13 7.03
CA GLY A 124 -5.96 0.72 7.05
C GLY A 124 -6.85 1.36 6.01
N THR A 125 -6.35 2.31 5.22
CA THR A 125 -7.13 3.05 4.22
C THR A 125 -6.82 2.63 2.78
N ASP A 126 -7.79 2.83 1.89
CA ASP A 126 -7.67 2.45 0.48
C ASP A 126 -7.05 3.59 -0.33
N ALA A 127 -5.91 3.35 -0.96
CA ALA A 127 -5.30 4.32 -1.85
C ALA A 127 -6.24 4.65 -3.04
N PRO A 128 -6.13 5.87 -3.62
CA PRO A 128 -6.95 6.25 -4.75
C PRO A 128 -6.76 5.32 -5.95
N PRO A 129 -7.82 5.05 -6.71
CA PRO A 129 -7.69 4.33 -7.97
C PRO A 129 -6.78 5.08 -8.94
N ILE A 130 -5.84 4.37 -9.56
CA ILE A 130 -4.97 4.92 -10.60
C ILE A 130 -5.71 4.89 -11.94
N SER A 131 -5.61 5.99 -12.71
CA SER A 131 -6.01 6.04 -14.12
C SER A 131 -4.94 5.39 -14.98
N LEU A 132 -5.36 4.61 -15.97
CA LEU A 132 -4.47 3.82 -16.80
C LEU A 132 -4.22 4.50 -18.16
N PRO A 133 -3.10 4.23 -18.83
CA PRO A 133 -2.86 4.64 -20.20
C PRO A 133 -4.00 4.23 -21.16
N THR A 134 -4.22 5.06 -22.17
CA THR A 134 -5.32 4.91 -23.14
C THR A 134 -5.21 3.67 -24.01
N LYS A 135 -3.99 3.33 -24.46
CA LYS A 135 -3.74 2.29 -25.46
C LYS A 135 -3.74 0.90 -24.81
N ILE A 136 -4.75 0.10 -25.11
CA ILE A 136 -4.83 -1.28 -24.62
C ILE A 136 -3.80 -2.17 -25.33
N GLU A 137 -3.40 -1.84 -26.57
CA GLU A 137 -2.40 -2.63 -27.29
C GLU A 137 -1.04 -2.64 -26.58
N ASP A 138 -0.72 -1.57 -25.85
CA ASP A 138 0.52 -1.49 -25.08
C ASP A 138 0.51 -2.52 -23.92
N ASP A 139 -0.68 -2.91 -23.42
CA ASP A 139 -0.84 -3.90 -22.35
C ASP A 139 -0.38 -5.31 -22.76
N LEU A 140 -0.32 -5.63 -24.06
CA LEU A 140 0.31 -6.87 -24.55
C LEU A 140 1.82 -6.88 -24.31
N SER A 141 2.45 -5.76 -24.66
CA SER A 141 3.90 -5.60 -24.60
C SER A 141 4.37 -5.42 -23.16
N ASN A 142 3.53 -4.79 -22.33
CA ASN A 142 3.79 -4.46 -20.94
C ASN A 142 2.57 -4.83 -20.09
N PRO A 143 2.35 -6.13 -19.81
CA PRO A 143 1.19 -6.56 -19.04
C PRO A 143 1.25 -5.97 -17.63
N TYR A 144 0.10 -5.51 -17.13
CA TYR A 144 0.00 -5.05 -15.75
C TYR A 144 0.38 -6.18 -14.80
N PRO A 145 1.42 -6.00 -13.97
CA PRO A 145 1.82 -7.02 -13.05
C PRO A 145 0.80 -7.11 -11.92
N LEU A 146 0.67 -8.30 -11.32
CA LEU A 146 -0.18 -8.51 -10.15
C LEU A 146 0.38 -7.82 -8.90
N GLN A 147 1.69 -7.53 -8.90
CA GLN A 147 2.44 -6.99 -7.77
C GLN A 147 3.70 -6.27 -8.27
N LEU A 148 4.36 -5.48 -7.43
CA LEU A 148 5.57 -4.72 -7.83
C LEU A 148 6.87 -5.48 -7.58
N GLU A 149 6.86 -6.35 -6.57
CA GLU A 149 7.95 -7.24 -6.22
C GLU A 149 8.18 -8.30 -7.32
N PRO A 150 9.44 -8.56 -7.74
CA PRO A 150 9.74 -9.51 -8.81
C PRO A 150 9.32 -10.95 -8.49
N VAL A 151 9.38 -11.32 -7.21
CA VAL A 151 9.01 -12.64 -6.69
C VAL A 151 7.81 -12.47 -5.77
N ALA A 152 6.78 -13.31 -5.94
CA ALA A 152 5.60 -13.28 -5.10
C ALA A 152 5.94 -13.64 -3.65
N LEU A 153 5.35 -12.89 -2.72
CA LEU A 153 5.48 -13.21 -1.31
C LEU A 153 4.92 -14.61 -1.03
N PRO A 154 5.58 -15.39 -0.16
CA PRO A 154 5.04 -16.66 0.31
C PRO A 154 3.62 -16.51 0.88
N ARG A 155 2.76 -17.51 0.64
CA ARG A 155 1.34 -17.46 1.05
C ARG A 155 1.17 -17.32 2.56
N ASP A 156 1.98 -18.04 3.34
CA ASP A 156 2.02 -17.95 4.79
C ASP A 156 2.28 -16.53 5.28
N LEU A 157 3.18 -15.79 4.62
CA LEU A 157 3.42 -14.39 4.89
C LEU A 157 2.24 -13.51 4.46
N LEU A 158 1.69 -13.71 3.26
CA LEU A 158 0.50 -12.97 2.80
C LEU A 158 -0.68 -13.15 3.75
N CYS A 159 -0.86 -14.35 4.33
CA CYS A 159 -1.90 -14.61 5.33
C CYS A 159 -1.74 -13.83 6.64
N THR A 160 -0.58 -13.22 6.90
CA THR A 160 -0.38 -12.32 8.04
C THR A 160 -0.76 -10.87 7.75
N PHE A 161 -0.98 -10.53 6.48
CA PHE A 161 -1.31 -9.18 6.07
C PHE A 161 -2.79 -8.85 6.36
N PRO A 162 -3.11 -7.57 6.61
CA PRO A 162 -4.48 -7.14 6.82
C PRO A 162 -5.31 -7.33 5.55
N ALA A 163 -6.54 -7.81 5.72
CA ALA A 163 -7.49 -8.06 4.62
C ALA A 163 -8.05 -6.79 3.96
N VAL A 164 -7.96 -5.63 4.60
CA VAL A 164 -8.52 -4.36 4.09
C VAL A 164 -7.48 -3.25 4.15
N GLY A 165 -7.62 -2.26 3.28
CA GLY A 165 -6.66 -1.17 3.12
C GLY A 165 -5.53 -1.53 2.16
N THR A 166 -4.95 -0.49 1.55
CA THR A 166 -3.83 -0.67 0.62
C THR A 166 -2.55 -0.97 1.37
N ILE A 167 -1.80 -1.95 0.86
CA ILE A 167 -0.44 -2.23 1.29
C ILE A 167 0.50 -1.58 0.28
N LEU A 168 1.00 -0.40 0.66
CA LEU A 168 1.91 0.39 -0.16
C LEU A 168 3.28 -0.28 -0.18
N ARG A 169 3.76 -0.64 -1.37
CA ARG A 169 5.15 -1.06 -1.56
C ARG A 169 6.03 0.17 -1.57
N VAL A 170 7.15 0.10 -0.85
CA VAL A 170 8.06 1.22 -0.70
C VAL A 170 9.48 0.76 -0.97
N ILE A 171 10.18 1.44 -1.87
CA ILE A 171 11.59 1.17 -2.17
C ILE A 171 12.52 2.20 -1.52
N PHE A 172 13.75 1.79 -1.30
CA PHE A 172 14.81 2.61 -0.74
C PHE A 172 15.73 3.08 -1.86
N ASP A 173 15.87 4.40 -1.99
CA ASP A 173 16.91 4.99 -2.83
C ASP A 173 18.30 4.56 -2.33
N GLN A 174 19.28 4.45 -3.23
CA GLN A 174 20.63 3.91 -2.95
C GLN A 174 21.31 4.61 -1.77
N GLY A 175 21.07 5.91 -1.58
CA GLY A 175 21.61 6.68 -0.45
C GLY A 175 21.05 6.30 0.92
N MET A 176 19.84 5.72 0.98
CA MET A 176 19.12 5.40 2.23
C MET A 176 19.35 3.98 2.72
N GLN A 177 19.63 3.04 1.82
CA GLN A 177 19.70 1.61 2.12
C GLN A 177 20.66 1.31 3.28
N ASN A 178 21.89 1.84 3.21
CA ASN A 178 22.90 1.59 4.24
C ASN A 178 22.63 2.29 5.58
N GLN A 179 21.78 3.33 5.62
CA GLN A 179 21.60 4.17 6.81
C GLN A 179 20.38 3.77 7.65
N TYR A 180 19.31 3.27 7.05
CA TYR A 180 18.04 3.08 7.77
C TYR A 180 17.47 1.66 7.71
N LEU A 181 17.95 0.79 6.82
CA LEU A 181 17.39 -0.57 6.72
C LEU A 181 17.51 -1.36 8.03
N HIS A 182 18.67 -1.29 8.68
CA HIS A 182 18.90 -1.96 9.97
C HIS A 182 18.03 -1.42 11.11
N LEU A 183 17.46 -0.23 10.94
CA LEU A 183 16.59 0.38 11.93
C LEU A 183 15.14 -0.03 11.75
N LEU A 184 14.72 -0.59 10.60
CA LEU A 184 13.32 -0.88 10.31
C LEU A 184 12.91 -2.27 10.79
N HIS A 185 11.81 -2.33 11.54
CA HIS A 185 11.28 -3.56 12.12
C HIS A 185 9.82 -3.78 11.72
N SER A 186 9.52 -5.00 11.29
CA SER A 186 8.15 -5.43 11.01
C SER A 186 7.29 -5.39 12.28
N GLY A 187 6.01 -5.08 12.11
CA GLY A 187 5.01 -4.94 13.18
C GLY A 187 4.99 -3.58 13.88
N LYS A 188 5.97 -2.70 13.64
CA LYS A 188 6.07 -1.39 14.31
C LYS A 188 5.38 -0.28 13.51
N TRP A 189 4.86 0.71 14.22
CA TRP A 189 4.33 1.94 13.64
C TRP A 189 5.44 2.99 13.50
N VAL A 190 5.48 3.64 12.35
CA VAL A 190 6.50 4.63 11.99
C VAL A 190 5.84 5.82 11.33
N LYS A 191 6.25 7.02 11.76
CA LYS A 191 6.00 8.29 11.09
C LYS A 191 7.11 8.52 10.06
N PHE A 192 6.76 8.41 8.79
CA PHE A 192 7.59 8.72 7.65
C PHE A 192 7.33 10.17 7.24
N VAL A 193 8.39 10.96 7.11
CA VAL A 193 8.32 12.35 6.67
C VAL A 193 8.93 12.44 5.28
N ASN A 194 8.26 13.13 4.35
CA ASN A 194 8.76 13.39 3.01
C ASN A 194 8.95 12.11 2.17
N VAL A 195 7.94 11.23 2.15
CA VAL A 195 7.86 10.07 1.25
C VAL A 195 7.37 10.52 -0.11
N LEU A 196 8.10 10.21 -1.18
CA LEU A 196 7.65 10.47 -2.55
C LEU A 196 6.68 9.36 -2.99
N CYS A 197 5.51 9.72 -3.50
CA CYS A 197 4.54 8.77 -4.04
C CYS A 197 4.53 8.81 -5.57
N GLU A 198 4.78 7.68 -6.21
CA GLU A 198 4.76 7.50 -7.65
C GLU A 198 3.82 6.37 -8.06
N VAL A 199 3.54 6.29 -9.37
CA VAL A 199 2.82 5.20 -9.98
C VAL A 199 3.77 4.42 -10.88
N LYS A 200 3.86 3.11 -10.67
CA LYS A 200 4.64 2.20 -11.52
C LYS A 200 3.74 1.06 -11.99
N SER A 201 3.62 0.90 -13.31
CA SER A 201 2.78 -0.15 -13.92
C SER A 201 1.34 -0.19 -13.35
N GLY A 202 0.77 1.00 -13.18
CA GLY A 202 -0.58 1.19 -12.63
C GLY A 202 -0.73 0.90 -11.13
N LEU A 203 0.36 0.69 -10.38
CA LEU A 203 0.35 0.46 -8.92
C LEU A 203 1.05 1.60 -8.19
N TRP A 204 0.57 1.92 -6.98
CA TRP A 204 1.22 2.89 -6.10
C TRP A 204 2.57 2.37 -5.58
N LEU A 205 3.57 3.24 -5.62
CA LEU A 205 4.91 3.00 -5.13
C LEU A 205 5.35 4.18 -4.26
N GLY A 206 5.78 3.90 -3.03
CA GLY A 206 6.49 4.88 -2.22
C GLY A 206 8.00 4.80 -2.46
N ILE A 207 8.66 5.96 -2.41
CA ILE A 207 10.12 6.05 -2.55
C ILE A 207 10.66 6.81 -1.34
N LEU A 208 11.51 6.13 -0.56
CA LEU A 208 12.26 6.74 0.53
C LEU A 208 13.57 7.28 -0.04
N THR A 209 13.66 8.60 -0.07
CA THR A 209 14.82 9.33 -0.61
C THR A 209 15.77 9.72 0.52
N SER A 210 16.95 10.25 0.20
CA SER A 210 17.89 10.82 1.20
C SER A 210 17.30 11.97 2.03
N PHE A 211 16.17 12.56 1.61
CA PHE A 211 15.44 13.60 2.34
C PHE A 211 14.31 13.06 3.22
N THR A 212 14.05 11.76 3.17
CA THR A 212 13.02 11.10 3.96
C THR A 212 13.53 10.91 5.39
N LYS A 213 12.71 11.28 6.38
CA LYS A 213 13.01 11.04 7.79
C LYS A 213 12.05 10.00 8.35
N LEU A 214 12.54 9.20 9.28
CA LEU A 214 11.81 8.09 9.89
C LEU A 214 11.78 8.32 11.39
N ARG A 215 10.64 8.01 12.01
CA ARG A 215 10.46 8.16 13.44
C ARG A 215 9.58 7.03 13.95
N TYR A 216 10.11 6.22 14.86
CA TYR A 216 9.28 5.24 15.54
C TYR A 216 8.22 5.93 16.37
N THR A 217 7.03 5.36 16.34
CA THR A 217 5.87 5.93 17.00
C THR A 217 5.26 4.87 17.92
N PRO A 218 5.17 5.16 19.23
CA PRO A 218 4.48 4.30 20.19
C PRO A 218 3.02 4.04 19.80
N ILE A 219 2.45 2.94 20.29
CA ILE A 219 1.08 2.53 19.92
C ILE A 219 0.00 3.40 20.58
N ASP A 220 0.33 4.02 21.71
CA ASP A 220 -0.48 4.97 22.48
C ASP A 220 -0.50 6.38 21.86
N ASP A 221 0.30 6.63 20.82
CA ASP A 221 0.23 7.85 20.04
C ASP A 221 -1.20 8.04 19.49
N GLN A 222 -1.76 9.24 19.69
CA GLN A 222 -3.16 9.54 19.35
C GLN A 222 -3.46 9.30 17.87
N LEU A 223 -2.49 9.58 17.00
CA LEU A 223 -2.64 9.47 15.56
C LEU A 223 -2.63 8.00 15.09
N ILE A 224 -1.84 7.17 15.77
CA ILE A 224 -1.79 5.71 15.56
C ILE A 224 -3.07 5.06 16.13
N SER A 225 -3.47 5.46 17.33
CA SER A 225 -4.71 5.00 17.97
C SER A 225 -5.95 5.30 17.12
N ALA A 226 -6.02 6.49 16.51
CA ALA A 226 -7.11 6.84 15.60
C ALA A 226 -7.14 5.96 14.34
N ARG A 227 -5.98 5.67 13.73
CA ARG A 227 -5.87 4.75 12.58
C ARG A 227 -6.31 3.34 12.93
N GLN A 228 -5.85 2.82 14.07
CA GLN A 228 -6.23 1.49 14.53
C GLN A 228 -7.73 1.40 14.82
N ARG A 229 -8.32 2.44 15.42
CA ARG A 229 -9.77 2.52 15.66
C ARG A 229 -10.55 2.49 14.35
N LEU A 230 -10.19 3.32 13.37
CA LEU A 230 -10.84 3.37 12.05
C LEU A 230 -10.79 2.01 11.35
N TYR A 231 -9.64 1.32 11.44
CA TYR A 231 -9.50 -0.03 10.91
C TYR A 231 -10.43 -1.04 11.62
N ASN A 232 -10.49 -1.02 12.95
CA ASN A 232 -11.33 -1.93 13.72
C ASN A 232 -12.83 -1.68 13.44
N GLU A 233 -13.24 -0.41 13.34
CA GLU A 233 -14.59 -0.01 12.94
C GLU A 233 -14.92 -0.52 11.53
N ARG A 234 -13.98 -0.39 10.59
CA ARG A 234 -14.10 -0.90 9.23
C ARG A 234 -14.32 -2.41 9.24
N LEU A 235 -13.50 -3.19 9.96
CA LEU A 235 -13.64 -4.65 10.03
C LEU A 235 -14.98 -5.11 10.61
N SER A 236 -15.53 -4.33 11.55
CA SER A 236 -16.80 -4.62 12.21
C SER A 236 -18.02 -4.26 11.33
N SER A 237 -17.82 -3.49 10.26
CA SER A 237 -18.87 -3.09 9.33
C SER A 237 -19.12 -4.16 8.26
N GLU A 238 -20.39 -4.42 7.97
CA GLU A 238 -20.80 -5.27 6.82
C GLU A 238 -20.26 -4.74 5.49
N ARG A 239 -20.11 -3.42 5.37
CA ARG A 239 -19.57 -2.74 4.20
C ARG A 239 -18.06 -2.52 4.28
N GLY A 240 -17.39 -3.03 5.32
CA GLY A 240 -15.97 -2.82 5.57
C GLY A 240 -15.04 -3.30 4.47
N ARG A 241 -15.46 -4.34 3.73
CA ARG A 241 -14.70 -4.97 2.64
C ARG A 241 -14.99 -4.36 1.27
N ILE A 242 -15.88 -3.38 1.22
CA ILE A 242 -16.14 -2.60 0.00
C ILE A 242 -15.03 -1.53 -0.12
N PRO A 243 -14.40 -1.37 -1.30
CA PRO A 243 -13.43 -0.31 -1.56
C PRO A 243 -14.00 1.09 -1.30
N TYR A 244 -13.27 1.93 -0.56
CA TYR A 244 -13.69 3.30 -0.24
C TYR A 244 -14.03 4.13 -1.50
N TRP A 245 -13.22 3.97 -2.55
CA TRP A 245 -13.31 4.73 -3.80
C TRP A 245 -14.37 4.22 -4.77
N CYS A 246 -15.18 3.23 -4.39
CA CYS A 246 -16.26 2.75 -5.25
C CYS A 246 -17.50 3.64 -5.25
N PHE A 247 -17.56 4.67 -4.40
CA PHE A 247 -18.70 5.59 -4.31
C PHE A 247 -18.46 6.86 -5.15
N PRO A 248 -19.42 7.28 -5.99
CA PRO A 248 -20.73 6.69 -6.21
C PRO A 248 -20.66 5.35 -6.98
N TRP A 249 -21.49 4.39 -6.55
CA TRP A 249 -21.47 3.00 -7.03
C TRP A 249 -21.97 2.89 -8.47
N SER A 250 -21.09 2.52 -9.40
CA SER A 250 -21.48 2.20 -10.78
C SER A 250 -22.01 0.76 -10.86
N ARG A 251 -23.32 0.59 -10.99
CA ARG A 251 -23.94 -0.72 -11.24
C ARG A 251 -23.79 -1.08 -12.71
N ILE A 252 -22.60 -1.52 -13.11
CA ILE A 252 -22.37 -2.02 -14.48
C ILE A 252 -22.50 -3.54 -14.55
N THR A 253 -22.55 -4.22 -13.41
CA THR A 253 -22.70 -5.67 -13.31
C THR A 253 -23.79 -6.02 -12.32
N GLU A 254 -24.55 -7.06 -12.66
CA GLU A 254 -25.50 -7.75 -11.79
C GLU A 254 -24.90 -9.10 -11.36
N VAL A 255 -25.15 -9.51 -10.11
CA VAL A 255 -24.65 -10.78 -9.55
C VAL A 255 -25.80 -11.58 -8.94
N ASP A 256 -25.76 -12.91 -9.05
CA ASP A 256 -26.87 -13.76 -8.56
C ASP A 256 -26.93 -13.88 -7.02
N TYR A 257 -25.89 -13.43 -6.31
CA TYR A 257 -25.64 -13.74 -4.89
C TYR A 257 -25.63 -12.48 -4.02
N ASP A 258 -26.72 -11.71 -4.05
CA ASP A 258 -26.82 -10.42 -3.36
C ASP A 258 -26.72 -10.52 -1.82
N ASP A 259 -27.10 -11.64 -1.22
CA ASP A 259 -27.09 -11.83 0.23
C ASP A 259 -25.71 -12.24 0.81
N VAL A 260 -24.73 -12.56 -0.04
CA VAL A 260 -23.39 -12.98 0.40
C VAL A 260 -22.58 -11.75 0.86
N PRO A 261 -21.79 -11.82 1.95
CA PRO A 261 -20.93 -10.71 2.34
C PRO A 261 -19.83 -10.44 1.32
N PHE A 262 -19.42 -9.17 1.21
CA PHE A 262 -18.28 -8.82 0.35
C PHE A 262 -16.97 -9.32 0.94
N ALA A 263 -16.05 -9.71 0.07
CA ALA A 263 -14.67 -10.06 0.35
C ALA A 263 -13.73 -9.15 -0.46
N THR A 264 -12.56 -8.83 0.08
CA THR A 264 -11.49 -8.18 -0.70
C THR A 264 -10.72 -9.21 -1.54
N LEU A 265 -9.92 -8.76 -2.50
CA LEU A 265 -9.03 -9.67 -3.22
C LEU A 265 -7.91 -10.23 -2.32
N MET A 266 -7.53 -9.52 -1.25
CA MET A 266 -6.66 -10.09 -0.22
C MET A 266 -7.34 -11.24 0.54
N ASP A 267 -8.63 -11.10 0.91
CA ASP A 267 -9.41 -12.20 1.49
C ASP A 267 -9.41 -13.43 0.55
N VAL A 268 -9.61 -13.21 -0.76
CA VAL A 268 -9.60 -14.27 -1.78
C VAL A 268 -8.25 -14.99 -1.84
N LEU A 269 -7.14 -14.24 -1.87
CA LEU A 269 -5.78 -14.77 -1.94
C LEU A 269 -5.39 -15.56 -0.68
N THR A 270 -5.82 -15.08 0.49
CA THR A 270 -5.40 -15.61 1.80
C THR A 270 -6.40 -16.61 2.41
N TYR A 271 -7.54 -16.84 1.76
CA TYR A 271 -8.57 -17.76 2.23
C TYR A 271 -8.01 -19.15 2.58
N SER A 272 -8.44 -19.70 3.71
CA SER A 272 -7.91 -20.94 4.30
C SER A 272 -8.06 -22.17 3.41
N GLU A 273 -9.07 -22.19 2.54
CA GLU A 273 -9.33 -23.30 1.63
C GLU A 273 -8.90 -23.00 0.18
N VAL A 274 -8.44 -24.05 -0.51
CA VAL A 274 -8.02 -23.94 -1.92
C VAL A 274 -9.19 -23.56 -2.82
N THR A 275 -10.38 -24.08 -2.54
CA THR A 275 -11.59 -23.86 -3.33
C THR A 275 -12.65 -23.17 -2.49
N ALA A 276 -13.17 -22.04 -2.97
CA ALA A 276 -14.18 -21.26 -2.30
C ALA A 276 -14.90 -20.33 -3.29
N LYS A 277 -16.00 -19.73 -2.85
CA LYS A 277 -16.76 -18.73 -3.61
C LYS A 277 -16.78 -17.41 -2.84
N PHE A 278 -16.70 -16.31 -3.56
CA PHE A 278 -16.57 -14.97 -3.02
C PHE A 278 -17.43 -13.99 -3.82
N LYS A 279 -17.85 -12.91 -3.18
CA LYS A 279 -18.39 -11.73 -3.85
C LYS A 279 -17.47 -10.55 -3.58
N CYS A 280 -16.96 -9.91 -4.62
CA CYS A 280 -15.96 -8.85 -4.51
C CYS A 280 -16.42 -7.62 -5.29
N VAL A 281 -15.91 -6.44 -4.87
CA VAL A 281 -15.99 -5.21 -5.67
C VAL A 281 -14.59 -4.90 -6.17
N ALA A 282 -14.41 -4.89 -7.49
CA ALA A 282 -13.12 -4.70 -8.12
C ALA A 282 -13.25 -3.90 -9.41
N ARG A 283 -12.12 -3.49 -9.97
CA ARG A 283 -11.99 -2.87 -11.28
C ARG A 283 -11.32 -3.85 -12.23
N VAL A 284 -11.65 -3.75 -13.52
CA VAL A 284 -10.96 -4.53 -14.57
C VAL A 284 -9.90 -3.64 -15.20
N VAL A 285 -8.64 -3.90 -14.88
CA VAL A 285 -7.52 -3.06 -15.35
C VAL A 285 -7.00 -3.53 -16.72
N ALA A 286 -7.17 -4.82 -17.04
CA ALA A 286 -6.80 -5.41 -18.32
C ALA A 286 -7.64 -6.65 -18.66
N ALA A 287 -7.71 -6.98 -19.95
CA ALA A 287 -8.35 -8.17 -20.49
C ALA A 287 -7.45 -8.85 -21.53
N LEU A 288 -7.42 -10.18 -21.54
CA LEU A 288 -6.72 -10.97 -22.55
C LEU A 288 -7.61 -12.14 -23.03
N PRO A 289 -7.95 -12.24 -24.32
CA PRO A 289 -7.71 -11.22 -25.36
C PRO A 289 -8.51 -9.94 -25.09
N TRP A 290 -8.09 -8.83 -25.69
CA TRP A 290 -8.77 -7.52 -25.59
C TRP A 290 -9.58 -7.16 -26.85
N GLN A 291 -9.37 -7.88 -27.96
CA GLN A 291 -10.17 -7.71 -29.17
C GLN A 291 -11.46 -8.49 -29.05
N ALA A 292 -12.59 -7.86 -29.41
CA ALA A 292 -13.92 -8.42 -29.28
C ALA A 292 -14.10 -9.70 -30.11
N GLU A 293 -13.41 -9.75 -31.24
CA GLU A 293 -13.39 -10.84 -32.21
C GLU A 293 -12.73 -12.10 -31.63
N ASP A 294 -11.74 -11.91 -30.76
CA ASP A 294 -10.92 -12.98 -30.19
C ASP A 294 -11.41 -13.48 -28.83
N LEU A 295 -12.42 -12.82 -28.23
CA LEU A 295 -12.97 -13.23 -26.92
C LEU A 295 -13.51 -14.66 -26.92
N ARG A 296 -13.83 -15.19 -28.10
CA ARG A 296 -14.31 -16.55 -28.33
C ARG A 296 -13.29 -17.33 -29.15
N SER A 297 -13.09 -18.59 -28.75
CA SER A 297 -12.37 -19.56 -29.58
C SER A 297 -13.08 -19.77 -30.92
N PRO A 298 -12.41 -20.36 -31.93
CA PRO A 298 -13.05 -20.72 -33.21
C PRO A 298 -14.31 -21.60 -33.07
N LEU A 299 -14.41 -22.36 -31.98
CA LEU A 299 -15.57 -23.18 -31.63
C LEU A 299 -16.69 -22.39 -30.91
N GLY A 300 -16.58 -21.06 -30.83
CA GLY A 300 -17.55 -20.16 -30.19
C GLY A 300 -17.45 -20.07 -28.67
N THR A 301 -16.57 -20.85 -28.02
CA THR A 301 -16.45 -20.85 -26.55
C THR A 301 -15.69 -19.61 -26.06
N TYR A 302 -16.27 -18.86 -25.12
CA TYR A 302 -15.59 -17.74 -24.45
C TYR A 302 -14.33 -18.20 -23.71
N ARG A 303 -13.23 -17.46 -23.86
CA ARG A 303 -11.96 -17.72 -23.18
C ARG A 303 -11.22 -16.41 -22.94
N ILE A 304 -11.53 -15.76 -21.82
CA ILE A 304 -10.99 -14.45 -21.47
C ILE A 304 -10.35 -14.54 -20.10
N ARG A 305 -9.20 -13.89 -19.93
CA ARG A 305 -8.55 -13.63 -18.65
C ARG A 305 -8.68 -12.14 -18.35
N LEU A 306 -9.41 -11.81 -17.30
CA LEU A 306 -9.49 -10.46 -16.77
C LEU A 306 -8.46 -10.29 -15.65
N THR A 307 -7.83 -9.12 -15.58
CA THR A 307 -7.02 -8.71 -14.43
C THR A 307 -7.89 -7.82 -13.55
N LEU A 308 -8.28 -8.37 -12.41
CA LEU A 308 -9.10 -7.68 -11.42
C LEU A 308 -8.20 -6.99 -10.40
N GLU A 309 -8.58 -5.80 -10.00
CA GLU A 309 -7.89 -5.00 -8.99
C GLU A 309 -8.89 -4.43 -7.98
N ASP A 310 -8.54 -4.54 -6.71
CA ASP A 310 -9.12 -3.74 -5.63
C ASP A 310 -7.99 -3.05 -4.87
N PRO A 311 -8.27 -2.24 -3.81
CA PRO A 311 -7.22 -1.55 -3.08
C PRO A 311 -6.19 -2.48 -2.40
N THR A 312 -6.50 -3.77 -2.26
CA THR A 312 -5.74 -4.73 -1.46
C THR A 312 -4.84 -5.63 -2.31
N ALA A 313 -5.27 -6.00 -3.53
CA ALA A 313 -4.51 -6.86 -4.41
C ALA A 313 -4.95 -6.78 -5.89
N ARG A 314 -4.18 -7.46 -6.76
CA ARG A 314 -4.60 -7.83 -8.12
C ARG A 314 -4.62 -9.33 -8.28
N ILE A 315 -5.56 -9.83 -9.06
CA ILE A 315 -5.61 -11.25 -9.47
C ILE A 315 -5.96 -11.39 -10.94
N HIS A 316 -5.63 -12.56 -11.51
CA HIS A 316 -6.20 -12.99 -12.78
C HIS A 316 -7.44 -13.86 -12.53
N ALA A 317 -8.54 -13.52 -13.19
CA ALA A 317 -9.78 -14.29 -13.16
C ALA A 317 -10.22 -14.65 -14.58
N LEU A 318 -10.61 -15.91 -14.78
CA LEU A 318 -11.07 -16.39 -16.08
C LEU A 318 -12.58 -16.19 -16.26
N LEU A 319 -12.99 -15.82 -17.46
CA LEU A 319 -14.34 -15.96 -18.00
C LEU A 319 -14.28 -17.04 -19.08
N TYR A 320 -14.89 -18.18 -18.81
CA TYR A 320 -14.77 -19.37 -19.66
C TYR A 320 -16.12 -20.06 -19.87
N GLY A 321 -16.40 -20.44 -21.11
CA GLY A 321 -17.60 -21.19 -21.48
C GLY A 321 -18.89 -20.49 -21.06
N GLU A 322 -19.78 -21.22 -20.40
CA GLU A 322 -21.09 -20.74 -19.90
C GLU A 322 -21.00 -19.48 -19.02
N ASP A 323 -19.91 -19.32 -18.25
CA ASP A 323 -19.75 -18.15 -17.39
C ASP A 323 -19.48 -16.89 -18.23
N GLY A 324 -18.81 -17.04 -19.39
CA GLY A 324 -18.63 -15.96 -20.35
C GLY A 324 -19.92 -15.63 -21.11
N GLU A 325 -20.69 -16.65 -21.48
CA GLU A 325 -22.01 -16.47 -22.09
C GLU A 325 -22.94 -15.71 -21.16
N LYS A 326 -23.03 -16.12 -19.89
CA LYS A 326 -23.79 -15.40 -18.87
C LYS A 326 -23.30 -13.97 -18.68
N PHE A 327 -21.99 -13.77 -18.63
CA PHE A 327 -21.40 -12.45 -18.45
C PHE A 327 -21.76 -11.47 -19.55
N PHE A 328 -21.77 -11.91 -20.82
CA PHE A 328 -22.08 -11.05 -21.96
C PHE A 328 -23.55 -11.06 -22.39
N ASP A 329 -24.39 -11.86 -21.74
CA ASP A 329 -25.80 -12.08 -22.08
C ASP A 329 -25.99 -12.80 -23.43
N GLY A 330 -25.36 -13.98 -23.56
CA GLY A 330 -25.39 -14.81 -24.75
C GLY A 330 -24.20 -14.57 -25.66
N TYR A 331 -24.47 -14.46 -26.97
CA TYR A 331 -23.47 -14.31 -28.02
C TYR A 331 -23.71 -13.04 -28.85
N PRO A 332 -23.57 -11.85 -28.25
CA PRO A 332 -23.82 -10.60 -28.96
C PRO A 332 -22.80 -10.36 -30.09
N SER A 333 -23.10 -9.39 -30.96
CA SER A 333 -22.19 -9.01 -32.06
C SER A 333 -20.86 -8.47 -31.53
N ALA A 334 -19.81 -8.50 -32.38
CA ALA A 334 -18.49 -7.98 -32.03
C ALA A 334 -18.55 -6.51 -31.56
N ASP A 335 -19.38 -5.67 -32.20
CA ASP A 335 -19.55 -4.27 -31.80
C ASP A 335 -20.17 -4.11 -30.39
N VAL A 336 -21.12 -4.98 -30.03
CA VAL A 336 -21.71 -4.98 -28.69
C VAL A 336 -20.69 -5.47 -27.66
N LEU A 337 -19.94 -6.53 -27.97
CA LEU A 337 -18.86 -7.04 -27.11
C LEU A 337 -17.78 -5.97 -26.89
N LYS A 338 -17.38 -5.28 -27.96
CA LYS A 338 -16.41 -4.18 -27.89
C LYS A 338 -16.90 -3.06 -26.98
N ARG A 339 -18.15 -2.62 -27.13
CA ARG A 339 -18.73 -1.58 -26.26
C ARG A 339 -18.77 -2.01 -24.79
N LYS A 340 -19.21 -3.25 -24.53
CA LYS A 340 -19.25 -3.82 -23.17
C LYS A 340 -17.84 -3.91 -22.57
N LEU A 341 -16.87 -4.39 -23.32
CA LEU A 341 -15.47 -4.49 -22.88
C LEU A 341 -14.84 -3.11 -22.64
N ASN A 342 -15.08 -2.15 -23.53
CA ASN A 342 -14.61 -0.77 -23.38
C ASN A 342 -15.16 -0.10 -22.12
N LYS A 343 -16.46 -0.29 -21.84
CA LYS A 343 -17.12 0.17 -20.60
C LYS A 343 -16.44 -0.45 -19.38
N LEU A 344 -16.16 -1.75 -19.42
CA LEU A 344 -15.52 -2.49 -18.34
C LEU A 344 -14.07 -2.03 -18.08
N LEU A 345 -13.33 -1.73 -19.15
CA LEU A 345 -11.95 -1.22 -19.11
C LEU A 345 -11.85 0.29 -18.88
N GLY A 346 -12.99 0.99 -18.78
CA GLY A 346 -13.07 2.42 -18.49
C GLY A 346 -12.56 3.33 -19.61
N LEU A 347 -12.72 2.94 -20.87
CA LEU A 347 -12.39 3.81 -21.99
C LEU A 347 -13.37 4.99 -22.04
N ALA A 348 -12.83 6.20 -22.18
CA ALA A 348 -13.64 7.40 -22.30
C ALA A 348 -14.34 7.42 -23.66
N VAL A 349 -15.64 7.69 -23.65
CA VAL A 349 -16.49 7.76 -24.85
C VAL A 349 -17.11 9.15 -24.91
N SER A 350 -17.16 9.76 -26.09
CA SER A 350 -17.82 11.04 -26.33
C SER A 350 -19.34 10.88 -26.31
N ASP A 351 -20.06 12.01 -26.27
CA ASP A 351 -21.53 12.04 -26.32
C ASP A 351 -22.09 11.32 -27.58
N ASP A 352 -21.32 11.30 -28.66
CA ASP A 352 -21.64 10.59 -29.92
C ASP A 352 -21.32 9.08 -29.88
N GLY A 353 -20.92 8.53 -28.72
CA GLY A 353 -20.60 7.11 -28.56
C GLY A 353 -19.24 6.68 -29.13
N LYS A 354 -18.36 7.64 -29.48
CA LYS A 354 -17.03 7.35 -30.05
C LYS A 354 -15.95 7.44 -28.97
N GLU A 355 -14.97 6.54 -29.02
CA GLU A 355 -13.82 6.58 -28.11
C GLU A 355 -13.07 7.92 -28.21
N ILE A 356 -12.84 8.57 -27.07
CA ILE A 356 -12.05 9.79 -26.99
C ILE A 356 -10.58 9.41 -27.09
N LYS A 357 -9.96 9.77 -28.21
CA LYS A 357 -8.54 9.47 -28.43
C LYS A 357 -7.69 10.13 -27.35
N ASN A 358 -6.72 9.37 -26.84
CA ASN A 358 -5.73 9.78 -25.83
C ASN A 358 -6.27 10.12 -24.43
N ALA A 359 -7.55 9.88 -24.14
CA ALA A 359 -8.07 10.06 -22.79
C ALA A 359 -7.66 8.87 -21.88
N PRO A 360 -7.15 9.12 -20.66
CA PRO A 360 -6.76 8.05 -19.77
C PRO A 360 -7.97 7.18 -19.39
N ARG A 361 -7.74 5.88 -19.24
CA ARG A 361 -8.78 4.93 -18.84
C ARG A 361 -9.03 5.03 -17.35
N THR A 362 -10.30 5.06 -16.96
CA THR A 362 -10.70 4.99 -15.56
C THR A 362 -11.67 3.85 -15.39
N PRO A 363 -11.17 2.61 -15.22
CA PRO A 363 -12.02 1.44 -15.04
C PRO A 363 -13.04 1.68 -13.92
N PRO A 364 -14.34 1.46 -14.18
CA PRO A 364 -15.38 1.55 -13.16
C PRO A 364 -15.22 0.43 -12.12
N TRP A 365 -15.82 0.65 -10.94
CA TRP A 365 -15.97 -0.39 -9.93
C TRP A 365 -17.17 -1.26 -10.26
N ALA A 366 -16.99 -2.58 -10.18
CA ALA A 366 -18.01 -3.56 -10.51
C ALA A 366 -18.02 -4.71 -9.50
N GLN A 367 -19.15 -5.40 -9.43
CA GLN A 367 -19.32 -6.58 -8.60
C GLN A 367 -18.95 -7.82 -9.38
N PHE A 368 -18.24 -8.74 -8.71
CA PHE A 368 -17.89 -10.03 -9.28
C PHE A 368 -18.12 -11.14 -8.28
N CYS A 369 -18.81 -12.19 -8.73
CA CYS A 369 -18.77 -13.48 -8.05
C CYS A 369 -17.56 -14.26 -8.56
N LEU A 370 -16.65 -14.63 -7.64
CA LEU A 370 -15.40 -15.32 -7.93
C LEU A 370 -15.40 -16.69 -7.28
N LYS A 371 -14.97 -17.72 -8.02
CA LYS A 371 -14.70 -19.05 -7.46
C LYS A 371 -13.23 -19.40 -7.66
N SER A 372 -12.60 -19.94 -6.63
CA SER A 372 -11.27 -20.53 -6.72
C SER A 372 -11.35 -22.03 -7.00
N TYR A 373 -10.43 -22.52 -7.81
CA TYR A 373 -10.29 -23.92 -8.19
C TYR A 373 -8.81 -24.23 -8.44
N TYR A 374 -8.42 -25.49 -8.54
CA TYR A 374 -7.03 -25.87 -8.80
C TYR A 374 -6.96 -26.84 -9.99
N LEU A 375 -5.85 -26.80 -10.73
CA LEU A 375 -5.65 -27.64 -11.90
C LEU A 375 -4.98 -28.99 -11.59
N SER A 376 -4.17 -29.03 -10.53
CA SER A 376 -3.38 -30.20 -10.14
C SER A 376 -3.70 -30.62 -8.70
N LYS A 377 -4.10 -31.89 -8.52
CA LYS A 377 -4.30 -32.48 -7.19
C LYS A 377 -2.98 -32.61 -6.40
N ASN A 378 -1.86 -32.72 -7.10
CA ASN A 378 -0.54 -32.88 -6.46
C ASN A 378 -0.04 -31.55 -5.87
N GLU A 379 -0.41 -30.43 -6.50
CA GLU A 379 0.00 -29.09 -6.08
C GLU A 379 -1.22 -28.14 -6.08
N PRO A 380 -2.18 -28.34 -5.17
CA PRO A 380 -3.46 -27.66 -5.22
C PRO A 380 -3.32 -26.15 -5.00
N TRP A 381 -2.40 -25.72 -4.14
CA TRP A 381 -2.13 -24.29 -3.90
C TRP A 381 -1.36 -23.63 -5.04
N ALA A 382 -0.34 -24.30 -5.59
CA ALA A 382 0.46 -23.73 -6.68
C ALA A 382 -0.33 -23.64 -8.00
N SER A 383 -1.28 -24.55 -8.20
CA SER A 383 -2.15 -24.57 -9.38
C SER A 383 -3.50 -23.88 -9.17
N ARG A 384 -3.66 -23.13 -8.08
CA ARG A 384 -4.90 -22.40 -7.76
C ARG A 384 -5.14 -21.29 -8.78
N GLN A 385 -6.35 -21.22 -9.30
CA GLN A 385 -6.83 -20.22 -10.25
C GLN A 385 -8.19 -19.69 -9.83
N TYR A 386 -8.58 -18.56 -10.42
CA TYR A 386 -9.85 -17.89 -10.15
C TYR A 386 -10.69 -17.80 -11.41
N ARG A 387 -12.00 -17.94 -11.25
CA ARG A 387 -12.99 -17.85 -12.34
C ARG A 387 -14.14 -16.97 -11.90
N ILE A 388 -14.56 -16.06 -12.78
CA ILE A 388 -15.79 -15.31 -12.61
C ILE A 388 -16.96 -16.24 -12.94
N PHE A 389 -18.01 -16.19 -12.14
CA PHE A 389 -19.25 -16.93 -12.34
C PHE A 389 -20.43 -16.09 -11.88
N GLY A 390 -21.66 -16.43 -12.27
CA GLY A 390 -22.88 -15.81 -11.73
C GLY A 390 -22.89 -14.28 -11.76
N THR A 391 -22.23 -13.68 -12.76
CA THR A 391 -22.05 -12.24 -12.93
C THR A 391 -22.47 -11.89 -14.36
N LYS A 392 -23.29 -10.87 -14.55
CA LYS A 392 -23.77 -10.36 -15.84
C LYS A 392 -23.35 -8.90 -16.02
N LEU A 393 -22.87 -8.52 -17.20
CA LEU A 393 -22.48 -7.15 -17.56
C LEU A 393 -23.65 -6.44 -18.26
N GLU A 394 -24.08 -5.31 -17.70
CA GLU A 394 -25.17 -4.45 -18.19
C GLU A 394 -24.76 -3.59 -19.40
#